data_AF-A0A3P6GC71-F1
#
_entry.id   AF-A0A3P6GC71-F1
#
_cell.length_a   1.000
_cell.length_b   1.000
_cell.length_c   1.000
_cell.angle_alpha   90.00
_cell.angle_beta   90.00
_cell.angle_gamma   90.00
#
_symmetry.space_group_name_H-M   'P 1'
#
loop_
_entity.id
_entity.type
_entity.pdbx_description
1 polymer ?
#
loop_
_entity_poly.entity_id
_entity_poly.type
_entity_poly.pdbx_seq_one_letter_code
_entity_poly.pdbx_strand_id
1 'polypeptide(L)'
;MGQDYSYSQPSSSSESLDITSLLEAECQIYGDEADSSYCNSLPVQYPRQPEADDGIPTTCYCGAQPVLGCSYTSKNPYRRYFTCDNADDGDCHIWKWWEVAVMEEMMEFQRQLRDLKVQGYESEQKVLHLEKTESLERFQRIVAVFEIFCNKV
;
A
#
# COMPACT_ATOMS: atom_id res chain seq x y z
N MET A 1 -60.29 24.95 3.83
CA MET A 1 -59.63 26.13 4.40
C MET A 1 -58.17 26.05 4.01
N GLY A 2 -57.75 26.77 2.97
CA GLY A 2 -56.35 26.83 2.55
C GLY A 2 -55.63 27.89 3.37
N GLN A 3 -54.43 27.59 3.87
CA GLN A 3 -53.58 28.60 4.48
C GLN A 3 -52.59 29.11 3.45
N ASP A 4 -52.74 30.39 3.16
CA ASP A 4 -51.92 31.24 2.34
C ASP A 4 -50.62 31.53 3.08
N TYR A 5 -49.57 30.79 2.73
CA TYR A 5 -48.22 31.03 3.23
C TYR A 5 -47.61 32.22 2.49
N SER A 6 -47.63 33.39 3.15
CA SER A 6 -46.92 34.59 2.71
C SER A 6 -45.48 34.55 3.23
N TYR A 7 -44.52 34.33 2.33
CA TYR A 7 -43.10 34.33 2.65
C TYR A 7 -42.54 35.75 2.53
N SER A 8 -42.33 36.43 3.66
CA SER A 8 -41.59 37.69 3.68
C SER A 8 -40.09 37.38 3.70
N GLN A 9 -39.43 37.49 2.54
CA GLN A 9 -37.96 37.47 2.50
C GLN A 9 -37.41 38.64 3.33
N PRO A 10 -36.51 38.42 4.29
CA PRO A 10 -35.75 39.52 4.86
C PRO A 10 -34.91 40.13 3.73
N SER A 11 -35.11 41.41 3.47
CA SER A 11 -34.31 42.19 2.54
C SER A 11 -32.83 42.04 2.91
N SER A 12 -32.02 41.58 1.96
CA SER A 12 -30.57 41.44 2.11
C SER A 12 -29.99 42.81 2.46
N SER A 13 -29.67 43.01 3.74
CA SER A 13 -28.81 44.10 4.18
C SER A 13 -27.46 43.91 3.50
N SER A 14 -27.02 44.92 2.75
CA SER A 14 -25.71 44.98 2.10
C SER A 14 -24.62 45.18 3.14
N GLU A 15 -24.40 44.19 3.99
CA GLU A 15 -23.14 44.00 4.68
C GLU A 15 -22.23 43.38 3.64
N SER A 16 -21.32 44.17 3.06
CA SER A 16 -20.34 43.69 2.08
C SER A 16 -19.41 42.70 2.77
N LEU A 17 -19.85 41.44 2.87
CA LEU A 17 -18.97 40.34 3.20
C LEU A 17 -17.86 40.38 2.16
N ASP A 18 -16.64 40.65 2.60
CA ASP A 18 -15.48 40.77 1.74
C ASP A 18 -15.18 39.37 1.19
N ILE A 19 -15.78 39.06 0.04
CA ILE A 19 -15.65 37.79 -0.67
C ILE A 19 -14.16 37.47 -0.90
N THR A 20 -13.33 38.51 -1.02
CA THR A 20 -11.87 38.42 -1.12
C THR A 20 -11.27 37.74 0.10
N SER A 21 -11.71 38.09 1.31
CA SER A 21 -11.21 37.53 2.56
C SER A 21 -11.64 36.06 2.76
N LEU A 22 -12.83 35.70 2.28
CA LEU A 22 -13.31 34.32 2.26
C LEU A 22 -12.52 33.44 1.27
N LEU A 23 -12.26 33.94 0.07
CA LEU A 23 -11.46 33.26 -0.95
C LEU A 23 -9.99 33.12 -0.52
N GLU A 24 -9.45 34.14 0.17
CA GLU A 24 -8.09 34.11 0.69
C GLU A 24 -7.93 33.09 1.82
N ALA A 25 -8.93 32.95 2.69
CA ALA A 25 -8.98 31.89 3.70
C ALA A 25 -9.09 30.49 3.06
N GLU A 26 -9.88 30.33 2.00
CA GLU A 26 -9.96 29.07 1.26
C GLU A 26 -8.61 28.71 0.62
N CYS A 27 -7.95 29.66 -0.05
CA CYS A 27 -6.62 29.46 -0.65
C CYS A 27 -5.54 29.11 0.38
N GLN A 28 -5.63 29.61 1.62
CA GLN A 28 -4.71 29.23 2.70
C GLN A 28 -4.92 27.77 3.12
N ILE A 29 -6.18 27.32 3.21
CA ILE A 29 -6.51 25.91 3.54
C ILE A 29 -5.99 24.96 2.45
N TYR A 30 -6.18 25.29 1.17
CA TYR A 30 -5.67 24.47 0.06
C TYR A 30 -4.14 24.58 -0.13
N GLY A 31 -3.50 25.63 0.39
CA GLY A 31 -2.04 25.81 0.37
C GLY A 31 -1.33 24.97 1.43
N ASP A 32 -1.89 24.86 2.64
CA ASP A 32 -1.34 24.06 3.73
C ASP A 32 -1.37 22.54 3.44
N GLU A 33 -2.25 22.07 2.55
CA GLU A 33 -2.26 20.69 2.07
C GLU A 33 -1.03 20.35 1.21
N ALA A 34 -0.40 21.33 0.56
CA ALA A 34 0.80 21.11 -0.25
C ALA A 34 2.09 21.02 0.59
N ASP A 35 2.12 21.66 1.77
CA ASP A 35 3.24 21.62 2.72
C ASP A 35 3.04 20.61 3.87
N SER A 36 1.85 20.02 4.01
CA SER A 36 1.59 18.89 4.93
C SER A 36 2.17 17.57 4.39
N SER A 37 3.48 17.56 4.13
CA SER A 37 4.27 16.34 3.96
C SER A 37 4.54 15.62 5.29
N TYR A 38 4.06 16.16 6.41
CA TYR A 38 4.42 15.74 7.76
C TYR A 38 3.26 15.09 8.51
N CYS A 39 2.71 14.02 7.95
CA CYS A 39 2.11 12.91 8.72
C CYS A 39 2.21 11.57 7.96
N ASN A 40 3.12 11.45 6.98
CA ASN A 40 3.68 10.13 6.70
C ASN A 40 4.83 9.99 7.68
N SER A 41 4.54 9.47 8.88
CA SER A 41 5.62 8.92 9.71
C SER A 41 6.49 8.08 8.79
N LEU A 42 7.77 8.44 8.68
CA LEU A 42 8.76 7.58 8.03
C LEU A 42 8.45 6.15 8.48
N PRO A 43 8.32 5.16 7.58
CA PRO A 43 8.15 3.79 8.03
C PRO A 43 9.35 3.51 8.92
N VAL A 44 9.09 3.41 10.23
CA VAL A 44 10.12 3.11 11.21
C VAL A 44 10.58 1.72 10.83
N GLN A 45 11.71 1.66 10.13
CA GLN A 45 12.29 0.40 9.71
C GLN A 45 12.97 -0.17 10.94
N TYR A 46 12.17 -0.88 11.75
CA TYR A 46 12.68 -1.59 12.89
C TYR A 46 13.74 -2.60 12.40
N PRO A 47 14.90 -2.68 13.06
CA PRO A 47 15.88 -3.72 12.76
C PRO A 47 15.21 -5.08 12.90
N ARG A 48 15.39 -5.92 11.87
CA ARG A 48 14.78 -7.25 11.74
C ARG A 48 15.07 -8.08 12.99
N GLN A 49 14.05 -8.30 13.82
CA GLN A 49 14.10 -9.31 14.87
C GLN A 49 13.93 -10.68 14.18
N PRO A 50 14.56 -11.77 14.66
CA PRO A 50 14.44 -13.08 14.02
C PRO A 50 12.98 -13.54 14.00
N GLU A 51 12.43 -13.71 12.79
CA GLU A 51 11.00 -13.87 12.51
C GLU A 51 10.51 -15.31 12.77
N ALA A 52 10.34 -15.70 14.04
CA ALA A 52 9.59 -16.93 14.33
C ALA A 52 8.06 -16.69 14.35
N ASP A 53 7.62 -15.47 14.70
CA ASP A 53 6.22 -15.16 14.98
C ASP A 53 5.66 -13.95 14.22
N ASP A 54 6.35 -13.45 13.20
CA ASP A 54 5.88 -12.31 12.40
C ASP A 54 4.80 -12.76 11.40
N GLY A 55 3.80 -11.90 11.18
CA GLY A 55 2.67 -12.17 10.30
C GLY A 55 1.48 -12.88 10.97
N ILE A 56 0.64 -13.51 10.15
CA ILE A 56 -0.55 -14.24 10.60
C ILE A 56 -0.11 -15.63 11.05
N PRO A 57 -0.35 -15.99 12.32
CA PRO A 57 0.03 -17.30 12.82
C PRO A 57 -0.74 -18.40 12.08
N THR A 58 0.00 -19.35 11.53
CA THR A 58 -0.58 -20.52 10.82
C THR A 58 -0.65 -21.75 11.71
N THR A 59 0.27 -21.87 12.68
CA THR A 59 0.40 -23.01 13.58
C THR A 59 0.83 -22.52 14.97
N CYS A 60 0.25 -23.07 16.03
CA CYS A 60 0.69 -22.85 17.40
C CYS A 60 1.95 -23.67 17.71
N TYR A 61 2.70 -23.32 18.75
CA TYR A 61 3.88 -24.09 19.20
C TYR A 61 3.57 -25.55 19.59
N CYS A 62 2.32 -25.84 19.98
CA CYS A 62 1.85 -27.20 20.25
C CYS A 62 1.44 -27.99 18.98
N GLY A 63 1.56 -27.38 17.79
CA GLY A 63 1.15 -27.96 16.51
C GLY A 63 -0.33 -27.82 16.18
N ALA A 64 -1.15 -27.28 17.10
CA ALA A 64 -2.56 -27.02 16.84
C ALA A 64 -2.77 -25.79 15.94
N GLN A 65 -3.92 -25.75 15.26
CA GLN A 65 -4.30 -24.59 14.45
C GLN A 65 -4.72 -23.42 15.36
N PRO A 66 -4.23 -22.19 15.12
CA PRO A 66 -4.67 -21.02 15.88
C PRO A 66 -6.12 -20.66 15.56
N VAL A 67 -6.83 -20.18 16.57
CA VAL A 67 -8.22 -19.74 16.51
C VAL A 67 -8.33 -18.25 16.79
N LEU A 68 -9.39 -17.61 16.29
CA LEU A 68 -9.67 -16.20 16.54
C LEU A 68 -10.57 -16.02 17.78
N GLY A 69 -10.02 -15.39 18.81
CA GLY A 69 -10.74 -14.93 19.99
C GLY A 69 -11.22 -13.48 19.85
N CYS A 70 -12.21 -13.12 20.66
CA CYS A 70 -12.70 -11.75 20.83
C CYS A 70 -12.42 -11.28 22.27
N SER A 71 -11.86 -10.08 22.42
CA SER A 71 -11.69 -9.44 23.73
C SER A 71 -13.02 -8.84 24.18
N TYR A 72 -13.46 -9.25 25.37
CA TYR A 72 -14.63 -8.68 26.05
C TYR A 72 -14.23 -7.71 27.18
N THR A 73 -12.95 -7.32 27.23
CA THR A 73 -12.45 -6.39 28.26
C THR A 73 -12.99 -4.98 28.03
N SER A 74 -13.33 -4.25 29.09
CA SER A 74 -13.82 -2.87 29.00
C SER A 74 -12.84 -1.91 28.32
N LYS A 75 -11.54 -2.24 28.33
CA LYS A 75 -10.48 -1.46 27.69
C LYS A 75 -10.43 -1.67 26.17
N ASN A 76 -10.77 -2.86 25.67
CA ASN A 76 -10.69 -3.24 24.27
C ASN A 76 -11.90 -4.11 23.89
N PRO A 77 -13.12 -3.56 23.89
CA PRO A 77 -14.31 -4.33 23.55
C PRO A 77 -14.27 -4.74 22.07
N TYR A 78 -14.58 -6.01 21.79
CA TYR A 78 -14.69 -6.61 20.46
C TYR A 78 -13.39 -6.67 19.63
N ARG A 79 -12.23 -6.33 20.21
CA ARG A 79 -10.93 -6.47 19.53
C ARG A 79 -10.59 -7.95 19.36
N ARG A 80 -10.13 -8.36 18.16
CA ARG A 80 -9.83 -9.77 17.85
C ARG A 80 -8.36 -10.10 18.10
N TYR A 81 -8.08 -11.33 18.49
CA TYR A 81 -6.73 -11.85 18.66
C TYR A 81 -6.67 -13.32 18.24
N PHE A 82 -5.50 -13.78 17.81
CA PHE A 82 -5.19 -15.18 17.61
C PHE A 82 -4.82 -15.81 18.96
N THR A 83 -5.31 -17.02 19.20
CA THR A 83 -5.03 -17.84 20.39
C THR A 83 -5.02 -19.33 20.04
N CYS A 84 -4.65 -20.20 20.97
CA CYS A 84 -4.80 -21.65 20.85
C CYS A 84 -5.96 -22.15 21.72
N ASP A 85 -6.63 -23.23 21.28
CA ASP A 85 -7.65 -23.93 22.09
C ASP A 85 -7.05 -24.58 23.35
N ASN A 86 -5.77 -24.96 23.29
CA ASN A 86 -5.04 -25.56 24.40
C ASN A 86 -4.35 -24.51 25.29
N ALA A 87 -4.64 -23.22 25.12
CA ALA A 87 -3.93 -22.14 25.82
C ALA A 87 -3.92 -22.25 27.36
N ASP A 88 -4.85 -23.01 27.94
CA ASP A 88 -5.01 -23.20 29.37
C ASP A 88 -4.26 -24.42 29.94
N ASP A 89 -3.50 -25.17 29.13
CA ASP A 89 -2.77 -26.38 29.57
C ASP A 89 -1.49 -26.09 30.38
N GLY A 90 -1.10 -24.81 30.49
CA GLY A 90 0.08 -24.35 31.24
C GLY A 90 1.37 -24.26 30.43
N ASP A 91 1.35 -24.67 29.15
CA ASP A 91 2.47 -24.51 28.22
C ASP A 91 2.42 -23.14 27.49
N CYS A 92 3.49 -22.82 26.75
CA CYS A 92 3.51 -21.61 25.91
C CYS A 92 2.68 -21.81 24.64
N HIS A 93 1.65 -20.98 24.46
CA HIS A 93 0.81 -20.97 23.26
C HIS A 93 0.86 -19.63 22.53
N ILE A 94 0.46 -19.67 21.27
CA ILE A 94 0.40 -18.47 20.44
C ILE A 94 -0.67 -17.51 20.97
N TRP A 95 -0.30 -16.24 21.11
CA TRP A 95 -1.22 -15.15 21.39
C TRP A 95 -0.77 -13.92 20.64
N LYS A 96 -1.64 -13.35 19.81
CA LYS A 96 -1.28 -12.18 19.00
C LYS A 96 -2.51 -11.37 18.62
N TRP A 97 -2.43 -10.05 18.67
CA TRP A 97 -3.52 -9.21 18.19
C TRP A 97 -3.74 -9.38 16.67
N TRP A 98 -4.99 -9.47 16.26
CA TRP A 98 -5.35 -9.73 14.86
C TRP A 98 -4.83 -8.63 13.93
N GLU A 99 -5.03 -7.36 14.27
CA GLU A 99 -4.59 -6.26 13.41
C GLU A 99 -3.06 -6.14 13.34
N VAL A 100 -2.33 -6.51 14.40
CA VAL A 100 -0.87 -6.55 14.38
C VAL A 100 -0.39 -7.59 13.37
N ALA A 101 -0.93 -8.81 13.48
CA ALA A 101 -0.63 -9.90 12.55
C ALA A 101 -0.99 -9.54 11.09
N VAL A 102 -2.15 -8.94 10.85
CA VAL A 102 -2.58 -8.51 9.51
C VAL A 102 -1.70 -7.39 8.95
N MET A 103 -1.31 -6.42 9.78
CA MET A 103 -0.40 -5.36 9.35
C MET A 103 0.95 -5.92 8.94
N GLU A 104 1.50 -6.86 9.70
CA GLU A 104 2.77 -7.51 9.37
C GLU A 104 2.71 -8.29 8.05
N GLU A 105 1.67 -9.09 7.82
CA GLU A 105 1.45 -9.75 6.52
C GLU A 105 1.33 -8.75 5.36
N MET A 106 0.59 -7.66 5.58
CA MET A 106 0.41 -6.64 4.55
C MET A 106 1.74 -5.93 4.23
N MET A 107 2.56 -5.65 5.24
CA MET A 107 3.88 -5.06 5.04
C MET A 107 4.81 -5.99 4.27
N GLU A 108 4.78 -7.28 4.58
CA GLU A 108 5.53 -8.31 3.88
C GLU A 108 5.07 -8.44 2.42
N PHE A 109 3.76 -8.48 2.19
CA PHE A 109 3.20 -8.51 0.84
C PHE A 109 3.58 -7.27 0.02
N GLN A 110 3.52 -6.08 0.62
CA GLN A 110 3.97 -4.85 -0.03
C GLN A 110 5.46 -4.89 -0.38
N ARG A 111 6.30 -5.53 0.45
CA ARG A 111 7.71 -5.74 0.14
C ARG A 111 7.87 -6.63 -1.08
N GLN A 112 7.21 -7.79 -1.09
CA GLN A 112 7.26 -8.73 -2.21
C GLN A 112 6.80 -8.08 -3.52
N LEU A 113 5.76 -7.25 -3.48
CA LEU A 113 5.31 -6.49 -4.65
C LEU A 113 6.36 -5.50 -5.16
N ARG A 114 7.08 -4.80 -4.27
CA ARG A 114 8.19 -3.91 -4.68
C ARG A 114 9.31 -4.70 -5.33
N ASP A 115 9.69 -5.83 -4.76
CA ASP A 115 10.77 -6.67 -5.29
C ASP A 115 10.40 -7.25 -6.66
N LEU A 116 9.17 -7.76 -6.82
CA LEU A 116 8.65 -8.23 -8.10
C LEU A 116 8.62 -7.12 -9.16
N LYS A 117 8.26 -5.89 -8.77
CA LYS A 117 8.26 -4.75 -9.69
C LYS A 117 9.68 -4.44 -10.20
N VAL A 118 10.68 -4.49 -9.33
CA VAL A 118 12.09 -4.31 -9.71
C VAL A 118 12.54 -5.42 -10.66
N GLN A 119 12.25 -6.68 -10.34
CA GLN A 119 12.56 -7.81 -11.21
C GLN A 119 11.87 -7.70 -12.57
N GLY A 120 10.63 -7.20 -12.60
CA GLY A 120 9.89 -6.89 -13.83
C GLY A 120 10.67 -5.93 -14.73
N TYR A 121 11.08 -4.77 -14.21
CA TYR A 121 11.86 -3.80 -14.98
C TYR A 121 13.21 -4.36 -15.45
N GLU A 122 13.92 -5.10 -14.60
CA GLU A 122 15.17 -5.75 -15.00
C GLU A 122 14.96 -6.76 -16.13
N SER A 123 13.86 -7.52 -16.09
CA SER A 123 13.52 -8.50 -17.12
C SER A 123 13.18 -7.83 -18.45
N GLU A 124 12.40 -6.75 -18.43
CA GLU A 124 12.08 -5.95 -19.62
C GLU A 124 13.35 -5.37 -20.25
N GLN A 125 14.26 -4.83 -19.42
CA GLN A 125 15.52 -4.29 -19.91
C GLN A 125 16.40 -5.38 -20.54
N LYS A 126 16.46 -6.58 -19.95
CA LYS A 126 17.19 -7.72 -20.51
C LYS A 126 16.62 -8.15 -21.87
N VAL A 127 15.29 -8.20 -22.01
CA VAL A 127 14.62 -8.52 -23.28
C VAL A 127 14.98 -7.50 -24.36
N LEU A 128 14.91 -6.20 -24.06
CA LEU A 128 15.29 -5.15 -25.02
C LEU A 128 16.75 -5.26 -25.47
N HIS A 129 17.66 -5.59 -24.55
CA HIS A 129 19.06 -5.83 -24.90
C HIS A 129 19.22 -7.04 -25.82
N LEU A 130 18.53 -8.14 -25.53
CA LEU A 130 18.57 -9.35 -26.36
C LEU A 130 18.02 -9.09 -27.77
N GLU A 131 16.88 -8.40 -27.90
CA GLU A 131 16.29 -8.03 -29.19
C GLU A 131 17.24 -7.17 -30.04
N LYS A 132 17.96 -6.24 -29.41
CA LYS A 132 18.98 -5.43 -30.07
C LYS A 132 20.15 -6.29 -30.54
N THR A 133 20.63 -7.23 -29.73
CA THR A 133 21.71 -8.14 -30.13
C THR A 133 21.30 -9.06 -31.27
N GLU A 134 20.09 -9.62 -31.24
CA GLU A 134 19.59 -10.44 -32.35
C GLU A 134 19.47 -9.63 -33.64
N SER A 135 19.02 -8.38 -33.55
CA SER A 135 18.91 -7.49 -34.70
C SER A 135 20.29 -7.18 -35.31
N LEU A 136 21.31 -6.97 -34.47
CA LEU A 136 22.69 -6.78 -34.92
C LEU A 136 23.25 -8.03 -35.57
N GLU A 137 23.04 -9.21 -34.98
CA GLU A 137 23.48 -10.48 -35.57
C GLU A 137 22.81 -10.75 -36.91
N ARG A 138 21.50 -10.47 -37.05
CA ARG A 138 20.78 -10.57 -38.32
C ARG A 138 21.39 -9.65 -39.38
N PHE A 139 21.70 -8.40 -39.01
CA PHE A 139 22.33 -7.46 -39.92
C PHE A 139 23.72 -7.92 -40.36
N GLN A 140 24.56 -8.39 -39.42
CA GLN A 140 25.89 -8.93 -39.73
C GLN A 140 25.83 -10.12 -40.68
N ARG A 141 24.86 -11.04 -40.49
CA ARG A 141 24.64 -12.16 -41.42
C ARG A 141 24.29 -11.67 -42.83
N ILE A 142 23.44 -10.65 -42.95
CA ILE A 142 23.09 -10.06 -44.25
C ILE A 142 24.32 -9.46 -44.93
N VAL A 143 25.12 -8.68 -44.20
CA VAL A 143 26.36 -8.08 -44.71
C VAL A 143 27.33 -9.17 -45.19
N ALA A 144 27.56 -10.22 -44.38
CA ALA A 144 28.44 -11.32 -44.74
C ALA A 144 27.99 -12.05 -46.03
N VAL A 145 26.68 -12.26 -46.21
CA VAL A 145 26.14 -12.85 -47.45
C VAL A 145 26.40 -11.94 -48.66
N PHE A 146 26.23 -10.63 -48.51
CA PHE A 146 26.47 -9.67 -49.58
C PHE A 146 27.96 -9.61 -49.97
N GLU A 147 28.87 -9.59 -48.99
CA GLU A 147 30.32 -9.63 -49.23
C GLU A 147 30.76 -10.88 -49.99
N ILE A 148 30.18 -12.05 -49.68
CA ILE A 148 30.46 -13.30 -50.40
C ILE A 148 29.99 -13.21 -51.86
N PHE A 149 28.85 -12.58 -52.12
CA PHE A 149 28.31 -12.41 -53.47
C PHE A 149 29.17 -11.44 -54.30
N CYS A 150 29.57 -10.31 -53.73
CA CYS A 150 30.40 -9.32 -54.41
C CYS A 150 31.83 -9.82 -54.71
N ASN A 151 32.42 -10.66 -53.86
CA ASN A 151 33.77 -11.21 -54.10
C ASN A 151 33.83 -12.36 -55.12
N LYS A 152 32.69 -12.79 -55.67
CA LYS A 152 32.61 -13.84 -56.71
C LYS A 152 32.36 -13.30 -58.12
N VAL A 153 32.22 -11.98 -58.29
CA VAL A 153 32.12 -11.28 -59.57
C VAL A 153 33.44 -10.59 -59.87
#